data_AF-A0A0R2TQM7-F1
#
_entry.id   AF-A0A0R2TQM7-F1
#
_cell.length_a   1.000
_cell.length_b   1.000
_cell.length_c   1.000
_cell.angle_alpha   90.00
_cell.angle_beta   90.00
_cell.angle_gamma   90.00
#
_symmetry.space_group_name_H-M   'P 1'
#
loop_
_entity.id
_entity.type
_entity.pdbx_description
1 polymer ?
#
loop_
_entity_poly.entity_id
_entity_poly.type
_entity_poly.pdbx_seq_one_letter_code
_entity_poly.pdbx_strand_id
1 'polypeptide(L)' 'MLTAIADYTKAIEINPNYASTYYNRGILKKDLKDYSGAIADYTKAIELDPNFAFAYVNRGISKENL' A
#
# COMPACT_ATOMS: atom_id res chain seq x y z
N MET A 1 -3.34 5.83 13.50
CA MET A 1 -3.09 4.74 12.53
C MET A 1 -4.36 4.41 11.74
N LEU A 2 -5.49 4.07 12.40
CA LEU A 2 -6.75 3.79 11.71
C LEU A 2 -7.34 5.01 10.96
N THR A 3 -7.21 6.22 11.51
CA THR A 3 -7.67 7.46 10.85
C THR A 3 -6.95 7.69 9.51
N ALA A 4 -5.63 7.48 9.45
CA ALA A 4 -4.87 7.65 8.21
C ALA A 4 -5.22 6.59 7.15
N ILE A 5 -5.56 5.36 7.56
CA ILE A 5 -6.06 4.33 6.62
C ILE A 5 -7.41 4.76 6.04
N ALA A 6 -8.29 5.36 6.84
CA ALA A 6 -9.57 5.89 6.35
C ALA A 6 -9.36 7.03 5.34
N ASP A 7 -8.45 7.97 5.64
CA ASP A 7 -8.13 9.07 4.73
C ASP A 7 -7.52 8.59 3.41
N TYR A 8 -6.58 7.63 3.44
CA TYR A 8 -6.05 7.03 2.21
C TYR A 8 -7.12 6.26 1.44
N THR A 9 -8.04 5.60 2.13
CA THR A 9 -9.17 4.94 1.48
C THR A 9 -10.08 5.95 0.80
N LYS A 10 -10.37 7.08 1.44
CA LYS A 10 -11.14 8.15 0.82
C LYS A 10 -10.42 8.77 -0.38
N ALA A 11 -9.11 8.97 -0.28
CA ALA A 11 -8.30 9.45 -1.39
C ALA A 11 -8.32 8.48 -2.59
N ILE A 12 -8.31 7.17 -2.34
CA ILE A 12 -8.46 6.14 -3.38
C ILE A 12 -9.84 6.20 -4.05
N GLU A 13 -10.92 6.42 -3.28
CA GLU A 13 -12.26 6.60 -3.84
C GLU A 13 -12.36 7.83 -4.76
N ILE A 14 -11.67 8.91 -4.39
CA ILE A 14 -11.66 10.15 -5.18
C ILE A 14 -10.79 10.00 -6.44
N ASN A 15 -9.60 9.42 -6.30
CA ASN A 15 -8.69 9.16 -7.41
C ASN A 15 -7.97 7.81 -7.25
N PRO A 16 -8.44 6.76 -7.95
CA PRO A 16 -7.87 5.42 -7.83
C PRO A 16 -6.57 5.24 -8.61
N ASN A 17 -6.06 6.26 -9.32
CA ASN A 17 -4.87 6.15 -10.16
C ASN A 17 -3.61 6.72 -9.50
N TYR A 18 -3.65 7.00 -8.20
CA TYR A 18 -2.49 7.57 -7.49
C TYR A 18 -1.72 6.50 -6.72
N ALA A 19 -0.63 6.01 -7.32
CA ALA A 19 0.19 4.90 -6.81
C ALA A 19 0.69 5.14 -5.37
N SER A 20 1.09 6.38 -5.05
CA SER A 20 1.59 6.75 -3.72
C SER A 20 0.55 6.59 -2.62
N THR A 21 -0.75 6.77 -2.91
CA THR A 21 -1.84 6.57 -1.94
C THR A 21 -1.93 5.10 -1.51
N TYR A 22 -1.88 4.18 -2.47
CA TYR A 22 -1.85 2.75 -2.17
C TYR A 22 -0.58 2.37 -1.41
N TYR A 23 0.59 2.84 -1.86
CA TYR A 23 1.85 2.60 -1.16
C TYR A 23 1.81 3.05 0.31
N ASN A 24 1.33 4.26 0.59
CA ASN A 24 1.26 4.80 1.95
C ASN A 24 0.24 4.04 2.81
N ARG A 25 -0.89 3.62 2.26
CA ARG A 25 -1.85 2.75 2.97
C ARG A 25 -1.25 1.38 3.26
N GLY A 26 -0.49 0.82 2.32
CA GLY A 26 0.25 -0.42 2.48
C GLY A 26 1.29 -0.36 3.60
N ILE A 27 2.00 0.76 3.76
CA ILE A 27 2.91 0.97 4.90
C ILE A 27 2.17 0.84 6.22
N LEU A 28 1.04 1.55 6.37
CA LEU A 28 0.27 1.52 7.61
C LEU A 28 -0.28 0.13 7.92
N LYS A 29 -0.74 -0.61 6.91
CA LYS A 29 -1.20 -2.00 7.09
C LYS A 29 -0.06 -2.93 7.50
N LYS A 30 1.12 -2.78 6.90
CA LYS A 30 2.32 -3.52 7.31
C LYS A 30 2.66 -3.24 8.78
N ASP A 31 2.61 -1.98 9.21
CA ASP A 31 2.88 -1.59 10.60
C ASP A 31 1.84 -2.17 11.58
N LEU A 32 0.61 -2.37 11.12
CA LEU A 32 -0.45 -3.09 11.84
C LEU A 32 -0.33 -4.63 11.76
N LYS A 33 0.72 -5.16 11.11
CA LYS A 33 0.91 -6.59 10.80
C LYS A 33 -0.18 -7.18 9.91
N ASP A 34 -0.97 -6.36 9.23
CA ASP A 34 -1.84 -6.77 8.12
C ASP A 34 -1.01 -6.91 6.84
N TYR A 35 -0.17 -7.94 6.80
CA TYR A 35 0.74 -8.16 5.68
C TYR A 35 0.00 -8.50 4.38
N SER A 36 -1.10 -9.26 4.45
CA SER A 36 -1.97 -9.53 3.31
C SER A 36 -2.51 -8.25 2.68
N GLY A 37 -3.08 -7.36 3.50
CA GLY A 37 -3.61 -6.09 3.04
C GLY A 37 -2.52 -5.14 2.53
N ALA A 38 -1.33 -5.16 3.13
CA ALA A 38 -0.17 -4.41 2.65
C ALA A 38 0.30 -4.90 1.28
N ILE A 39 0.40 -6.21 1.07
CA ILE A 39 0.79 -6.81 -0.22
C ILE A 39 -0.18 -6.42 -1.34
N ALA A 40 -1.48 -6.41 -1.05
CA ALA A 40 -2.50 -5.97 -2.01
C ALA A 40 -2.29 -4.50 -2.40
N ASP A 41 -2.09 -3.62 -1.43
CA ASP A 41 -1.87 -2.20 -1.66
C ASP A 41 -0.55 -1.92 -2.42
N TYR A 42 0.55 -2.58 -2.05
CA TYR A 42 1.80 -2.44 -2.81
C TYR A 42 1.69 -2.99 -4.23
N THR A 43 0.94 -4.07 -4.43
CA THR A 43 0.69 -4.61 -5.77
C THR A 43 -0.07 -3.60 -6.62
N LYS A 44 -1.08 -2.93 -6.05
CA LYS A 44 -1.81 -1.89 -6.78
C LYS A 44 -0.93 -0.68 -7.10
N ALA A 45 -0.07 -0.27 -6.18
CA ALA A 45 0.91 0.79 -6.44
C ALA A 45 1.83 0.44 -7.63
N ILE A 46 2.27 -0.82 -7.73
CA ILE A 46 3.12 -1.32 -8.83
C ILE A 46 2.37 -1.40 -10.16
N GLU A 47 1.09 -1.78 -10.15
CA GLU A 47 0.26 -1.76 -11.37
C GLU A 47 0.11 -0.34 -11.95
N LEU A 48 0.05 0.68 -11.07
CA LEU A 48 -0.10 2.08 -11.46
C LEU A 48 1.24 2.73 -11.84
N ASP A 49 2.31 2.37 -11.14
CA ASP A 49 3.68 2.78 -11.44
C ASP A 49 4.63 1.58 -11.35
N PRO A 50 4.90 0.91 -12.49
CA PRO A 50 5.81 -0.25 -12.53
C PRO A 50 7.25 0.07 -12.13
N ASN A 51 7.65 1.34 -12.11
CA ASN A 51 9.00 1.76 -11.72
C ASN A 51 9.08 2.16 -10.23
N PHE A 52 8.00 2.00 -9.46
CA PHE A 52 7.97 2.36 -8.05
C PHE A 52 8.75 1.38 -7.16
N ALA A 53 10.08 1.50 -7.17
CA ALA A 53 11.00 0.58 -6.49
C ALA A 53 10.66 0.34 -5.01
N PHE A 54 10.23 1.38 -4.28
CA PHE A 54 9.85 1.25 -2.86
C PHE A 54 8.66 0.32 -2.64
N ALA A 55 7.71 0.24 -3.56
CA ALA A 55 6.58 -0.67 -3.47
C ALA A 55 7.03 -2.13 -3.63
N TYR A 56 8.02 -2.42 -4.48
CA TYR A 56 8.61 -3.76 -4.59
C TYR A 56 9.33 -4.17 -3.30
N VAL A 57 10.16 -3.28 -2.74
CA VAL A 57 10.90 -3.52 -1.49
C VAL A 57 9.94 -3.84 -0.36
N ASN A 58 8.94 -2.99 -0.12
CA ASN A 58 8.01 -3.20 0.98
C ASN A 58 7.09 -4.41 0.74
N ARG A 59 6.72 -4.73 -0.51
CA ARG A 59 6.00 -5.97 -0.81
C ARG A 59 6.83 -7.21 -0.53
N GLY A 60 8.14 -7.18 -0.79
CA GLY A 60 9.06 -8.25 -0.41
C GLY A 60 9.11 -8.46 1.10
N ILE A 61 9.30 -7.38 1.86
CA ILE A 61 9.28 -7.39 3.33
C ILE A 61 7.96 -7.95 3.86
N SER A 62 6.82 -7.50 3.33
CA SER A 62 5.52 -8.02 3.76
C SER A 62 5.33 -9.49 3.43
N LYS A 63 5.87 -10.01 2.32
CA LYS A 63 5.82 -11.44 2.00
C LYS A 63 6.69 -12.29 2.92
N GLU A 64 7.83 -11.77 3.37
CA GLU A 64 8.70 -12.44 4.34
C GLU A 64 8.02 -12.61 5.70
N ASN A 65 7.15 -11.66 6.08
CA ASN A 65 6.47 -11.63 7.37
C ASN A 65 5.03 -12.19 7.37
N LEU A 66 4.52 -12.64 6.21
CA LEU A 66 3.17 -13.17 6.03
C LEU A 66 3.04 -14.58 6.64
#